data_AF-A0A2V1DW44-F1
#
_entry.id   AF-A0A2V1DW44-F1
#
_cell.length_a   1.000
_cell.length_b   1.000
_cell.length_c   1.000
_cell.angle_alpha   90.00
_cell.angle_beta   90.00
_cell.angle_gamma   90.00
#
_symmetry.space_group_name_H-M   'P 1'
#
loop_
_entity.id
_entity.type
_entity.pdbx_description
1 polymer ?
#
loop_
_entity_poly.entity_id
_entity_poly.type
_entity_poly.pdbx_seq_one_letter_code
_entity_poly.pdbx_strand_id
1 'polypeptide(L)'
;LFPSLPPEIRNMIYAATLTPTDGISNPATSQFLPFQQKVYTSSHTTVHIIPSYQGLPSLISLQALNYLEAHEYLNHILTSSAVSLHIGIHFKGNSQTFNQAHWDAKHVAHLQALLKKHPWLANVTDYDVQILWEPLTLAPRAKPNGEVGCIAQRMVDVLTTTLSSASKKRK
;
A
#
# COMPACT_ATOMS: atom_id res chain seq x y z
N LEU A 1 -3.85 -5.46 -34.55
CA LEU A 1 -4.14 -4.03 -34.31
C LEU A 1 -3.37 -3.48 -33.12
N PHE A 2 -3.40 -4.08 -31.93
CA PHE A 2 -2.57 -3.63 -30.81
C PHE A 2 -1.04 -3.69 -31.06
N PRO A 3 -0.48 -4.79 -31.62
CA PRO A 3 0.96 -4.87 -31.89
C PRO A 3 1.48 -3.87 -32.93
N SER A 4 0.59 -3.33 -33.77
CA SER A 4 0.93 -2.35 -34.80
C SER A 4 0.85 -0.90 -34.31
N LEU A 5 0.40 -0.68 -33.06
CA LEU A 5 0.34 0.66 -32.49
C LEU A 5 1.70 1.07 -31.90
N PRO A 6 2.12 2.32 -32.10
CA PRO A 6 3.27 2.87 -31.38
C PRO A 6 3.10 2.76 -29.86
N PRO A 7 4.20 2.61 -29.09
CA PRO A 7 4.16 2.48 -27.63
C PRO A 7 3.47 3.66 -26.94
N GLU A 8 3.57 4.87 -27.51
CA GLU A 8 2.93 6.08 -26.98
C GLU A 8 1.41 5.95 -26.98
N ILE A 9 0.83 5.47 -28.09
CA ILE A 9 -0.61 5.27 -28.23
C ILE A 9 -1.09 4.15 -27.30
N ARG A 10 -0.30 3.08 -27.16
CA ARG A 10 -0.62 1.98 -26.22
C ARG A 10 -0.67 2.49 -24.77
N ASN A 11 0.30 3.29 -24.36
CA ASN A 11 0.30 3.92 -23.03
C ASN A 11 -0.89 4.85 -22.81
N MET A 12 -1.31 5.61 -23.83
CA MET A 12 -2.53 6.43 -23.74
C MET A 12 -3.78 5.57 -23.53
N ILE A 13 -3.89 4.45 -24.24
CA ILE A 13 -5.00 3.51 -24.07
C ILE A 13 -4.97 2.92 -22.66
N TYR A 14 -3.80 2.48 -22.17
CA TYR A 14 -3.65 1.95 -20.82
C TYR A 14 -4.07 3.00 -19.77
N ALA A 15 -3.61 4.24 -19.88
CA ALA A 15 -3.99 5.32 -18.97
C ALA A 15 -5.50 5.59 -18.96
N ALA A 16 -6.16 5.54 -20.12
CA ALA A 16 -7.61 5.71 -20.21
C ALA A 16 -8.38 4.62 -19.44
N THR A 17 -7.84 3.39 -19.32
CA THR A 17 -8.49 2.33 -18.53
C THR A 17 -8.38 2.50 -17.02
N LEU A 18 -7.43 3.32 -16.56
CA LEU A 18 -7.16 3.60 -15.15
C LEU A 18 -7.89 4.86 -14.68
N THR A 19 -8.38 5.67 -15.61
CA THR A 19 -9.08 6.92 -15.32
C THR A 19 -10.58 6.66 -15.25
N PRO A 20 -11.29 7.07 -14.18
CA PRO A 20 -12.74 7.00 -14.13
C PRO A 20 -13.34 7.79 -15.30
N THR A 21 -14.17 7.16 -16.12
CA THR A 21 -14.87 7.82 -17.23
C THR A 21 -16.34 7.96 -16.85
N ASP A 22 -16.88 9.17 -16.91
CA ASP A 22 -18.30 9.49 -16.66
C ASP A 22 -18.87 8.93 -15.33
N GLY A 23 -18.06 8.94 -14.27
CA GLY A 23 -18.48 8.46 -12.94
C GLY A 23 -18.52 6.94 -12.78
N ILE A 24 -18.18 6.19 -13.83
CA ILE A 24 -18.04 4.73 -13.80
C ILE A 24 -16.55 4.42 -13.63
N SER A 25 -16.17 3.99 -12.43
CA SER A 25 -14.82 3.47 -12.15
C SER A 25 -14.82 1.94 -12.16
N ASN A 26 -13.71 1.36 -12.62
CA ASN A 26 -13.46 -0.06 -12.48
C ASN A 26 -13.35 -0.42 -10.98
N PRO A 27 -13.90 -1.57 -10.54
CA PRO A 27 -13.78 -1.98 -9.15
C PRO A 27 -12.31 -2.17 -8.77
N ALA A 28 -11.95 -1.72 -7.57
CA ALA A 28 -10.60 -1.90 -7.05
C ALA A 28 -10.29 -3.40 -6.86
N THR A 29 -9.08 -3.81 -7.25
CA THR A 29 -8.63 -5.19 -7.14
C THR A 29 -7.15 -5.27 -6.80
N SER A 30 -6.75 -6.36 -6.14
CA SER A 30 -5.35 -6.70 -5.84
C SER A 30 -4.83 -7.83 -6.72
N GLN A 31 -5.66 -8.33 -7.64
CA GLN A 31 -5.30 -9.45 -8.51
C GLN A 31 -4.14 -9.11 -9.43
N PHE A 32 -3.25 -10.08 -9.67
CA PHE A 32 -2.07 -9.96 -10.52
C PHE A 32 -0.99 -8.99 -10.03
N LEU A 33 -1.18 -8.32 -8.89
CA LEU A 33 -0.11 -7.57 -8.25
C LEU A 33 0.96 -8.51 -7.65
N PRO A 34 2.22 -8.06 -7.52
CA PRO A 34 3.32 -8.90 -7.03
C PRO A 34 3.13 -9.47 -5.62
N PHE A 35 2.20 -8.92 -4.83
CA PHE A 35 1.68 -9.53 -3.63
C PHE A 35 0.24 -9.06 -3.39
N GLN A 36 -0.59 -9.94 -2.80
CA GLN A 36 -1.98 -9.60 -2.45
C GLN A 36 -2.08 -8.97 -1.06
N GLN A 37 -1.29 -9.45 -0.11
CA GLN A 37 -1.30 -8.96 1.27
C GLN A 37 0.05 -9.20 1.95
N LYS A 38 0.46 -8.26 2.79
CA LYS A 38 1.53 -8.42 3.78
C LYS A 38 0.98 -8.21 5.17
N VAL A 39 1.38 -9.09 6.09
CA VAL A 39 0.98 -9.03 7.49
C VAL A 39 2.22 -8.95 8.36
N TYR A 40 2.27 -7.96 9.23
CA TYR A 40 3.31 -7.78 10.23
C TYR A 40 2.68 -7.81 11.61
N THR A 41 2.94 -8.89 12.34
CA THR A 41 2.41 -9.07 13.70
C THR A 41 3.45 -8.70 14.75
N SER A 42 2.99 -8.00 15.78
CA SER A 42 3.72 -7.70 17.00
C SER A 42 2.87 -8.06 18.22
N SER A 43 3.43 -7.91 19.42
CA SER A 43 2.72 -8.17 20.68
C SER A 43 1.47 -7.29 20.82
N HIS A 44 1.52 -6.06 20.33
CA HIS A 44 0.48 -5.04 20.53
C HIS A 44 -0.25 -4.64 19.25
N THR A 45 0.25 -5.04 18.09
CA THR A 45 -0.31 -4.61 16.80
C THR A 45 -0.26 -5.71 15.75
N THR A 46 -1.21 -5.67 14.83
CA THR A 46 -1.14 -6.38 13.56
C THR A 46 -1.32 -5.36 12.45
N VAL A 47 -0.36 -5.29 11.53
CA VAL A 47 -0.40 -4.38 10.37
C VAL A 47 -0.61 -5.18 9.10
N HIS A 48 -1.64 -4.85 8.36
CA HIS A 48 -1.98 -5.39 7.05
C HIS A 48 -1.64 -4.34 6.00
N ILE A 49 -0.92 -4.72 4.95
CA ILE A 49 -0.66 -3.88 3.78
C ILE A 49 -1.19 -4.61 2.56
N ILE A 50 -2.18 -4.02 1.91
CA ILE A 50 -2.90 -4.61 0.77
C ILE A 50 -2.85 -3.60 -0.37
N PRO A 51 -2.14 -3.90 -1.47
CA PRO A 51 -2.14 -3.04 -2.63
C PRO A 51 -3.39 -3.29 -3.48
N SER A 52 -3.91 -2.23 -4.07
CA SER A 52 -5.07 -2.26 -4.95
C SER A 52 -4.87 -1.32 -6.12
N TYR A 53 -5.49 -1.61 -7.25
CA TYR A 53 -5.56 -0.72 -8.40
C TYR A 53 -6.96 -0.79 -9.01
N GLN A 54 -7.32 0.23 -9.78
CA GLN A 54 -8.54 0.26 -10.58
C GLN A 54 -8.14 0.17 -12.05
N GLY A 55 -8.53 -0.90 -12.73
CA GLY A 55 -8.12 -1.15 -14.12
C GLY A 55 -8.86 -2.35 -14.71
N LEU A 56 -8.26 -3.00 -15.71
CA LEU A 56 -8.83 -4.17 -16.40
C LEU A 56 -8.05 -5.45 -16.06
N PRO A 57 -8.46 -6.23 -15.04
CA PRO A 57 -7.80 -7.49 -14.68
C PRO A 57 -7.83 -8.51 -15.82
N SER A 58 -8.86 -8.47 -16.67
CA SER A 58 -8.98 -9.31 -17.86
C SER A 58 -7.82 -9.09 -18.83
N LEU A 59 -7.34 -7.86 -19.01
CA LEU A 59 -6.20 -7.55 -19.86
C LEU A 59 -4.89 -8.14 -19.30
N ILE A 60 -4.71 -8.08 -17.97
CA ILE A 60 -3.55 -8.69 -17.31
C ILE A 60 -3.64 -10.22 -17.36
N SER A 61 -4.83 -10.80 -17.26
CA SER A 61 -5.01 -12.27 -17.29
C SER A 61 -4.49 -12.93 -18.58
N LEU A 62 -4.41 -12.17 -19.67
CA LEU A 62 -3.83 -12.61 -20.95
C LEU A 62 -2.31 -12.89 -20.88
N GLN A 63 -1.64 -12.53 -19.77
CA GLN A 63 -0.27 -12.96 -19.49
C GLN A 63 -0.13 -14.48 -19.52
N ALA A 64 -1.16 -15.23 -19.08
CA ALA A 64 -1.16 -16.70 -19.13
C ALA A 64 -1.05 -17.26 -20.56
N LEU A 65 -1.43 -16.46 -21.56
CA LEU A 65 -1.36 -16.78 -22.99
C LEU A 65 -0.15 -16.11 -23.67
N ASN A 66 0.77 -15.51 -22.90
CA ASN A 66 1.98 -14.82 -23.36
C ASN A 66 1.72 -13.62 -24.30
N TYR A 67 0.59 -12.92 -24.15
CA TYR A 67 0.40 -11.63 -24.83
C TYR A 67 1.32 -10.57 -24.24
N LEU A 68 2.04 -9.84 -25.11
CA LEU A 68 3.00 -8.81 -24.71
C LEU A 68 2.28 -7.62 -24.07
N GLU A 69 1.12 -7.25 -24.59
CA GLU A 69 0.28 -6.16 -24.11
C GLU A 69 -0.12 -6.34 -22.65
N ALA A 70 -0.35 -7.58 -22.24
CA ALA A 70 -0.70 -7.91 -20.85
C ALA A 70 0.46 -7.61 -19.89
N HIS A 71 1.70 -7.86 -20.32
CA HIS A 71 2.91 -7.55 -19.58
C HIS A 71 3.19 -6.04 -19.56
N GLU A 72 3.03 -5.38 -20.70
CA GLU A 72 3.15 -3.92 -20.81
C GLU A 72 2.13 -3.22 -19.91
N TYR A 73 0.88 -3.68 -19.90
CA TYR A 73 -0.18 -3.11 -19.08
C TYR A 73 0.11 -3.26 -17.59
N LEU A 74 0.54 -4.43 -17.13
CA LEU A 74 0.96 -4.61 -15.74
C LEU A 74 2.12 -3.69 -15.37
N ASN A 75 3.13 -3.58 -16.24
CA ASN A 75 4.26 -2.67 -16.02
C ASN A 75 3.80 -1.21 -15.99
N HIS A 76 2.86 -0.81 -16.85
CA HIS A 76 2.27 0.51 -16.84
C HIS A 76 1.56 0.78 -15.50
N ILE A 77 0.79 -0.17 -14.96
CA ILE A 77 0.15 -0.03 -13.64
C ILE A 77 1.18 0.14 -12.52
N LEU A 78 2.25 -0.67 -12.51
CA LEU A 78 3.27 -0.62 -11.44
C LEU A 78 4.18 0.62 -11.51
N THR A 79 4.32 1.21 -12.70
CA THR A 79 5.15 2.40 -12.91
C THR A 79 4.35 3.71 -12.84
N SER A 80 3.07 3.66 -13.19
CA SER A 80 2.12 4.75 -12.95
C SER A 80 1.72 4.78 -11.47
N SER A 81 1.32 5.95 -10.98
CA SER A 81 0.77 6.13 -9.64
C SER A 81 -0.66 5.58 -9.50
N ALA A 82 -0.98 4.51 -10.23
CA ALA A 82 -2.33 3.93 -10.30
C ALA A 82 -2.60 2.88 -9.21
N VAL A 83 -1.56 2.51 -8.44
CA VAL A 83 -1.69 1.60 -7.32
C VAL A 83 -1.88 2.39 -6.03
N SER A 84 -2.94 2.07 -5.29
CA SER A 84 -3.21 2.55 -3.95
C SER A 84 -2.83 1.47 -2.91
N LEU A 85 -2.49 1.89 -1.70
CA LEU A 85 -2.22 0.98 -0.58
C LEU A 85 -3.28 1.13 0.51
N HIS A 86 -3.98 0.05 0.81
CA HIS A 86 -4.81 -0.06 2.00
C HIS A 86 -3.97 -0.62 3.15
N ILE A 87 -3.90 0.12 4.25
CA ILE A 87 -3.11 -0.21 5.43
C ILE A 87 -4.05 -0.36 6.62
N GLY A 88 -4.28 -1.60 7.05
CA GLY A 88 -5.07 -1.90 8.24
C GLY A 88 -4.17 -2.07 9.46
N ILE A 89 -4.43 -1.34 10.53
CA ILE A 89 -3.71 -1.45 11.81
C ILE A 89 -4.68 -1.91 12.87
N HIS A 90 -4.52 -3.14 13.36
CA HIS A 90 -5.22 -3.62 14.54
C HIS A 90 -4.34 -3.41 15.76
N PHE A 91 -4.68 -2.44 16.61
CA PHE A 91 -3.98 -2.14 17.85
C PHE A 91 -4.70 -2.82 19.01
N LYS A 92 -4.07 -3.86 19.57
CA LYS A 92 -4.54 -4.64 20.73
C LYS A 92 -3.76 -4.35 22.02
N GLY A 93 -2.80 -3.44 21.97
CA GLY A 93 -1.95 -3.10 23.09
C GLY A 93 -2.62 -2.21 24.13
N ASN A 94 -2.01 -2.12 25.31
CA ASN A 94 -2.31 -1.03 26.24
C ASN A 94 -1.44 0.17 25.85
N SER A 95 -2.06 1.33 25.60
CA SER A 95 -1.36 2.57 25.24
C SER A 95 -0.36 3.04 26.29
N GLN A 96 -0.54 2.66 27.56
CA GLN A 96 0.35 3.04 28.64
C GLN A 96 1.65 2.23 28.67
N THR A 97 1.65 1.00 28.12
CA THR A 97 2.83 0.12 28.05
C THR A 97 3.42 0.05 26.65
N PHE A 98 2.69 0.55 25.66
CA PHE A 98 3.13 0.55 24.28
C PHE A 98 4.33 1.50 24.08
N ASN A 99 5.43 0.95 23.56
CA ASN A 99 6.61 1.72 23.23
C ASN A 99 6.60 2.08 21.74
N GLN A 100 6.21 3.33 21.44
CA GLN A 100 6.15 3.85 20.07
C GLN A 100 7.51 3.79 19.36
N ALA A 101 8.60 4.19 20.01
CA ALA A 101 9.92 4.22 19.37
C ALA A 101 10.41 2.83 18.94
N HIS A 102 10.12 1.80 19.75
CA HIS A 102 10.44 0.42 19.39
C HIS A 102 9.57 -0.07 18.22
N TRP A 103 8.28 0.29 18.22
CA TRP A 103 7.37 -0.03 17.13
C TRP A 103 7.81 0.65 15.82
N ASP A 104 8.18 1.93 15.88
CA ASP A 104 8.67 2.72 14.74
C ASP A 104 9.87 2.03 14.08
N ALA A 105 10.92 1.73 14.86
CA ALA A 105 12.13 1.09 14.35
C ALA A 105 11.84 -0.26 13.68
N LYS A 106 10.97 -1.07 14.29
CA LYS A 106 10.60 -2.38 13.76
C LYS A 106 9.85 -2.26 12.43
N HIS A 107 8.87 -1.38 12.34
CA HIS A 107 8.08 -1.24 11.12
C HIS A 107 8.85 -0.52 10.01
N VAL A 108 9.72 0.45 10.32
CA VAL A 108 10.65 1.02 9.33
C VAL A 108 11.51 -0.07 8.70
N ALA A 109 12.10 -0.96 9.49
CA ALA A 109 12.92 -2.05 8.97
C ALA A 109 12.12 -3.02 8.07
N HIS A 110 10.89 -3.37 8.47
CA HIS A 110 10.01 -4.21 7.67
C HIS A 110 9.60 -3.55 6.35
N LEU A 111 9.28 -2.26 6.35
CA LEU A 111 8.91 -1.50 5.16
C LEU A 111 10.11 -1.34 4.22
N GLN A 112 11.31 -1.09 4.75
CA GLN A 112 12.54 -1.01 3.93
C GLN A 112 12.84 -2.35 3.26
N ALA A 113 12.68 -3.47 3.97
CA ALA A 113 12.82 -4.80 3.38
C ALA A 113 11.76 -5.04 2.30
N LEU A 114 10.52 -4.57 2.51
CA LEU A 114 9.44 -4.66 1.54
C LEU A 114 9.73 -3.84 0.27
N LEU A 115 10.18 -2.60 0.42
CA LEU A 115 10.59 -1.71 -0.68
C LEU A 115 11.75 -2.29 -1.48
N LYS A 116 12.73 -2.92 -0.81
CA LYS A 116 13.84 -3.59 -1.49
C LYS A 116 13.35 -4.73 -2.37
N LYS A 117 12.34 -5.48 -1.91
CA LYS A 117 11.76 -6.61 -2.66
C LYS A 117 10.80 -6.15 -3.75
N HIS A 118 10.08 -5.05 -3.53
CA HIS A 118 9.05 -4.53 -4.42
C HIS A 118 9.26 -3.03 -4.67
N PRO A 119 10.20 -2.65 -5.57
CA PRO A 119 10.60 -1.26 -5.77
C PRO A 119 9.49 -0.35 -6.32
N TRP A 120 8.45 -0.93 -6.94
CA TRP A 120 7.29 -0.21 -7.46
C TRP A 120 6.44 0.44 -6.35
N LEU A 121 6.53 -0.05 -5.11
CA LEU A 121 5.82 0.54 -3.97
C LEU A 121 6.21 1.99 -3.70
N ALA A 122 7.40 2.40 -4.16
CA ALA A 122 7.82 3.79 -4.09
C ALA A 122 6.98 4.71 -4.99
N ASN A 123 6.26 4.19 -5.99
CA ASN A 123 5.45 5.00 -6.90
C ASN A 123 4.01 5.23 -6.40
N VAL A 124 3.62 4.61 -5.30
CA VAL A 124 2.28 4.74 -4.71
C VAL A 124 2.10 6.17 -4.20
N THR A 125 1.01 6.81 -4.60
CA THR A 125 0.62 8.14 -4.11
C THR A 125 -0.51 8.07 -3.09
N ASP A 126 -1.41 7.09 -3.24
CA ASP A 126 -2.64 7.03 -2.48
C ASP A 126 -2.55 5.97 -1.37
N TYR A 127 -2.78 6.41 -0.14
CA TYR A 127 -2.76 5.57 1.06
C TYR A 127 -4.09 5.69 1.79
N ASP A 128 -4.77 4.56 1.96
CA ASP A 128 -5.96 4.45 2.80
C ASP A 128 -5.58 3.72 4.09
N VAL A 129 -5.56 4.44 5.21
CA VAL A 129 -5.09 3.89 6.50
C VAL A 129 -6.27 3.78 7.46
N GLN A 130 -6.52 2.56 7.92
CA GLN A 130 -7.59 2.25 8.86
C GLN A 130 -7.00 1.70 10.14
N ILE A 131 -7.39 2.27 11.28
CA ILE A 131 -6.91 1.86 12.60
C ILE A 131 -8.09 1.34 13.42
N LEU A 132 -8.06 0.04 13.73
CA LEU A 132 -8.94 -0.57 14.70
C LEU A 132 -8.24 -0.62 16.05
N TRP A 133 -8.80 0.07 17.03
CA TRP A 133 -8.26 0.12 18.39
C TRP A 133 -9.10 -0.75 19.32
N GLU A 134 -8.51 -1.84 19.81
CA GLU A 134 -9.14 -2.80 20.72
C GLU A 134 -8.29 -2.93 21.98
N PRO A 135 -8.44 -2.03 22.96
CA PRO A 135 -7.56 -1.98 24.11
C PRO A 135 -7.85 -3.14 25.05
N LEU A 136 -6.79 -3.82 25.51
CA LEU A 136 -6.91 -4.74 26.63
C LEU A 136 -7.37 -3.98 27.88
N THR A 137 -8.51 -4.37 28.44
CA THR A 137 -9.06 -3.81 29.68
C THR A 137 -8.14 -4.14 30.86
N LEU A 138 -7.25 -3.21 31.18
CA LEU A 138 -6.40 -3.24 32.37
C LEU A 138 -6.68 -1.98 33.19
N ALA A 139 -6.51 -2.08 34.52
CA ALA A 139 -6.69 -0.94 35.40
C ALA A 139 -5.81 0.24 34.94
N PRO A 140 -6.36 1.45 34.78
CA PRO A 140 -5.59 2.61 34.35
C PRO A 140 -4.49 2.93 35.38
N ARG A 141 -3.25 3.15 34.92
CA ARG A 141 -2.20 3.68 35.80
C ARG A 141 -2.55 5.09 36.28
N ALA A 142 -2.13 5.41 37.49
CA ALA A 142 -2.31 6.72 38.14
C ALA A 142 -1.57 7.89 37.44
N LYS A 143 -0.59 7.61 36.57
CA LYS A 143 0.10 8.61 35.76
C LYS A 143 0.03 8.22 34.27
N PRO A 144 -0.82 8.88 33.47
CA PRO A 144 -0.81 8.68 32.03
C PRO A 144 0.49 9.25 31.43
N ASN A 145 1.11 8.51 30.52
CA ASN A 145 2.10 9.10 29.63
C ASN A 145 1.37 10.08 28.70
N GLY A 146 1.83 11.33 28.61
CA GLY A 146 1.16 12.41 27.89
C GLY A 146 1.05 12.22 26.36
N GLU A 147 1.70 11.19 25.79
CA GLU A 147 1.80 10.99 24.34
C GLU A 147 0.79 9.99 23.76
N VAL A 148 -0.13 9.44 24.58
CA VAL A 148 -1.09 8.42 24.12
C VAL A 148 -1.96 8.89 22.95
N GLY A 149 -2.33 10.18 22.93
CA GLY A 149 -3.13 10.77 21.86
C GLY A 149 -2.43 10.81 20.50
N CYS A 150 -1.11 10.75 20.47
CA CYS A 150 -0.31 10.85 19.24
C CYS A 150 0.03 9.48 18.62
N ILE A 151 -0.31 8.37 19.28
CA ILE A 151 0.07 7.01 18.84
C ILE A 151 -0.46 6.73 17.42
N ALA A 152 -1.76 6.94 17.20
CA ALA A 152 -2.41 6.68 15.92
C ALA A 152 -1.79 7.50 14.79
N GLN A 153 -1.55 8.81 15.03
CA GLN A 153 -0.91 9.70 14.06
C GLN A 153 0.51 9.24 13.75
N ARG A 154 1.32 8.93 14.77
CA ARG A 154 2.70 8.46 14.57
C ARG A 154 2.76 7.14 13.80
N MET A 155 1.81 6.24 14.02
CA MET A 155 1.72 5.00 13.23
C MET A 155 1.50 5.29 11.75
N VAL A 156 0.54 6.17 11.43
CA VAL A 156 0.24 6.60 10.06
C VAL A 156 1.47 7.27 9.44
N ASP A 157 2.12 8.17 10.18
CA ASP A 157 3.30 8.88 9.72
C ASP A 157 4.43 7.91 9.37
N VAL A 158 4.75 6.96 10.26
CA VAL A 158 5.82 5.98 10.00
C VAL A 158 5.54 5.14 8.75
N LEU A 159 4.29 4.68 8.59
CA LEU A 159 3.92 3.81 7.48
C LEU A 159 3.95 4.57 6.15
N THR A 160 3.40 5.78 6.09
CA THR A 160 3.30 6.59 4.87
C THR A 160 4.61 7.29 4.50
N THR A 161 5.35 7.83 5.48
CA THR A 161 6.62 8.53 5.22
C THR A 161 7.73 7.56 4.79
N THR A 162 7.80 6.35 5.35
CA THR A 162 8.81 5.37 4.95
C THR A 162 8.59 4.90 3.52
N LEU A 163 7.32 4.70 3.13
CA LEU A 163 6.96 4.29 1.76
C LEU A 163 7.16 5.42 0.75
N SER A 164 6.77 6.65 1.08
CA SER A 164 6.90 7.81 0.18
C SER A 164 8.33 8.37 0.08
N SER A 165 9.14 8.33 1.14
CA SER A 165 10.51 8.86 1.11
C SER A 165 11.45 8.07 0.18
N ALA A 166 11.13 6.81 -0.12
CA ALA A 166 11.83 6.01 -1.12
C ALA A 166 11.66 6.57 -2.54
N SER A 167 10.53 7.23 -2.84
CA SER A 167 10.26 7.85 -4.14
C SER A 167 11.11 9.09 -4.38
N LYS A 168 11.31 9.90 -3.34
CA LYS A 168 12.07 11.17 -3.41
C LYS A 168 13.57 10.98 -3.61
N LYS A 169 14.15 9.86 -3.17
CA LYS A 169 15.59 9.55 -3.35
C LYS A 169 15.95 9.06 -4.75
N ARG A 170 14.96 8.78 -5.61
CA ARG A 170 15.15 8.24 -6.97
C ARG A 170 15.04 9.29 -8.08
N LYS A 171 14.81 10.56 -7.74
CA LYS A 171 14.86 11.69 -8.67
C LYS A 171 16.24 12.31 -8.72
#